data_AF-A0A964DU83-F1
#
_entry.id   AF-A0A964DU83-F1
#
_cell.length_a   1.000
_cell.length_b   1.000
_cell.length_c   1.000
_cell.angle_alpha   90.00
_cell.angle_beta   90.00
_cell.angle_gamma   90.00
#
_symmetry.space_group_name_H-M   'P 1'
#
loop_
_entity.id
_entity.type
_entity.pdbx_description
1 polymer ?
#
loop_
_entity_poly.entity_id
_entity_poly.type
_entity_poly.pdbx_seq_one_letter_code
_entity_poly.pdbx_strand_id
1 'polypeptide(L)'
;LGDSARAALMTRGFAEMSRLALALGARAETLAGLSGFGDLVLTCTSAQSRNFRFGLALGAGESFDAGVTVEGAATAGAAGPVARRLGVDLPIADMVAALVGGKVSVPQAVEALLSRPLKKE
;
A
#
# COMPACT_ATOMS: atom_id res chain seq x y z
N LEU A 1 4.88 -9.43 -13.05
CA LEU A 1 3.51 -8.88 -12.99
C LEU A 1 3.48 -7.59 -13.80
N GLY A 2 2.44 -7.38 -14.62
CA GLY A 2 2.34 -6.23 -15.54
C GLY A 2 1.44 -5.10 -15.01
N ASP A 3 1.14 -4.13 -15.88
CA ASP A 3 0.38 -2.92 -15.54
C ASP A 3 -1.01 -3.20 -14.96
N SER A 4 -1.69 -4.27 -15.40
CA SER A 4 -3.01 -4.65 -14.89
C SER A 4 -2.98 -5.03 -13.41
N ALA A 5 -1.93 -5.73 -12.95
CA ALA A 5 -1.78 -6.09 -11.55
C ALA A 5 -1.51 -4.86 -10.68
N ARG A 6 -0.72 -3.91 -11.20
CA ARG A 6 -0.47 -2.61 -10.56
C ARG A 6 -1.76 -1.80 -10.46
N ALA A 7 -2.54 -1.70 -11.52
CA ALA A 7 -3.83 -1.01 -11.51
C ALA A 7 -4.78 -1.63 -10.47
N ALA A 8 -4.92 -2.96 -10.45
CA ALA A 8 -5.77 -3.65 -9.48
C ALA A 8 -5.32 -3.41 -8.02
N LEU A 9 -4.01 -3.43 -7.76
CA LEU A 9 -3.46 -3.17 -6.43
C LEU A 9 -3.69 -1.71 -6.01
N MET A 10 -3.51 -0.75 -6.93
CA MET A 10 -3.77 0.66 -6.68
C MET A 10 -5.25 0.93 -6.37
N THR A 11 -6.18 0.36 -7.15
CA THR A 11 -7.63 0.50 -6.91
C THR A 11 -8.00 -0.02 -5.52
N ARG A 12 -7.51 -1.21 -5.14
CA ARG A 12 -7.77 -1.78 -3.82
C ARG A 12 -7.10 -1.00 -2.69
N GLY A 13 -5.89 -0.49 -2.92
CA GLY A 13 -5.17 0.37 -1.98
C GLY A 13 -5.89 1.69 -1.74
N PHE A 14 -6.43 2.30 -2.80
CA PHE A 14 -7.24 3.50 -2.69
C PHE A 14 -8.52 3.27 -1.88
N ALA A 15 -9.16 2.10 -2.04
CA ALA A 15 -10.31 1.72 -1.24
C ALA A 15 -9.96 1.55 0.25
N GLU A 16 -8.78 1.01 0.58
CA GLU A 16 -8.26 0.95 1.95
C GLU A 16 -8.01 2.33 2.55
N MET A 17 -7.30 3.20 1.81
CA MET A 17 -7.08 4.59 2.20
C MET A 17 -8.40 5.31 2.45
N SER A 18 -9.39 5.08 1.59
CA SER A 18 -10.71 5.70 1.70
C SER A 18 -11.47 5.27 2.95
N ARG A 19 -11.51 3.97 3.25
CA ARG A 19 -12.16 3.48 4.47
C ARG A 19 -11.51 4.03 5.73
N LEU A 20 -10.17 4.03 5.79
CA LEU A 20 -9.45 4.57 6.95
C LEU A 20 -9.69 6.07 7.12
N ALA A 21 -9.55 6.84 6.06
CA ALA A 21 -9.69 8.29 6.10
C ALA A 21 -11.12 8.72 6.49
N LEU A 22 -12.15 8.05 5.96
CA LEU A 22 -13.54 8.31 6.34
C LEU A 22 -13.81 7.97 7.81
N ALA A 23 -13.26 6.86 8.32
CA ALA A 23 -13.36 6.51 9.73
C ALA A 23 -12.67 7.53 10.67
N LEU A 24 -11.71 8.30 10.13
CA LEU A 24 -11.04 9.41 10.81
C LEU A 24 -11.75 10.77 10.62
N GLY A 25 -12.90 10.81 9.93
CA GLY A 25 -13.67 12.04 9.69
C GLY A 25 -13.21 12.86 8.48
N ALA A 26 -12.43 12.29 7.57
CA ALA A 26 -12.05 12.95 6.33
C ALA A 26 -13.23 13.08 5.35
N ARG A 27 -13.06 13.90 4.31
CA ARG A 27 -14.03 14.10 3.23
C ARG A 27 -13.66 13.28 2.01
N ALA A 28 -14.62 12.56 1.43
CA ALA A 28 -14.40 11.69 0.27
C ALA A 28 -13.85 12.47 -0.94
N GLU A 29 -14.31 13.71 -1.15
CA GLU A 29 -13.89 14.59 -2.25
C GLU A 29 -12.41 14.95 -2.16
N THR A 30 -11.86 15.02 -0.94
CA THR A 30 -10.42 15.29 -0.74
C THR A 30 -9.58 14.08 -1.17
N LEU A 31 -10.12 12.86 -1.03
CA LEU A 31 -9.44 11.64 -1.44
C LEU A 31 -9.51 11.42 -2.95
N ALA A 32 -10.61 11.80 -3.60
CA ALA A 32 -10.72 11.76 -5.05
C ALA A 32 -9.83 12.81 -5.76
N GLY A 33 -9.39 13.84 -5.04
CA GLY A 33 -8.55 14.92 -5.56
C GLY A 33 -7.04 14.60 -5.64
N LEU A 34 -6.25 15.66 -5.89
CA LEU A 34 -4.80 15.57 -6.05
C LEU A 34 -4.08 15.00 -4.81
N SER A 35 -4.55 15.36 -3.62
CA SER A 35 -3.95 14.93 -2.34
C SER A 35 -4.20 13.46 -1.99
N GLY A 36 -5.09 12.77 -2.71
CA GLY A 36 -5.42 11.36 -2.46
C GLY A 36 -5.10 10.50 -3.68
N PHE A 37 -6.04 10.38 -4.60
CA PHE A 37 -5.90 9.55 -5.79
C PHE A 37 -4.77 10.05 -6.71
N GLY A 38 -4.65 11.37 -6.89
CA GLY A 38 -3.59 11.95 -7.71
C GLY A 38 -2.19 11.59 -7.21
N ASP A 39 -1.93 11.81 -5.91
CA ASP A 39 -0.64 11.50 -5.29
C ASP A 39 -0.36 9.99 -5.22
N LEU A 40 -1.39 9.16 -5.01
CA LEU A 40 -1.28 7.71 -5.10
C LEU A 40 -0.81 7.26 -6.49
N VAL A 41 -1.44 7.78 -7.55
CA VAL A 41 -1.06 7.46 -8.93
C VAL A 41 0.37 7.89 -9.21
N LEU A 42 0.74 9.12 -8.86
CA LEU A 42 2.11 9.63 -9.02
C LEU A 42 3.12 8.72 -8.31
N THR A 43 2.87 8.38 -7.04
CA THR A 43 3.79 7.61 -6.21
C THR A 43 3.92 6.16 -6.69
N CYS A 44 2.85 5.53 -7.14
CA CYS A 44 2.83 4.13 -7.58
C CYS A 44 3.33 3.92 -9.02
N THR A 45 3.50 4.99 -9.81
CA THR A 45 3.91 4.92 -11.22
C THR A 45 5.23 5.62 -11.51
N SER A 46 5.83 6.30 -10.54
CA SER A 46 7.06 7.06 -10.72
C SER A 46 8.31 6.36 -10.17
N ALA A 47 9.34 6.23 -11.00
CA ALA A 47 10.68 5.81 -10.56
C ALA A 47 11.37 6.82 -9.63
N GLN A 48 10.87 8.07 -9.55
CA GLN A 48 11.40 9.06 -8.62
C GLN A 48 10.93 8.79 -7.18
N SER A 49 9.81 8.08 -7.01
CA SER A 49 9.30 7.69 -5.70
C SER A 49 10.26 6.75 -4.99
N ARG A 50 10.74 7.19 -3.81
CA ARG A 50 11.58 6.36 -2.91
C ARG A 50 10.85 5.09 -2.48
N ASN A 51 9.55 5.20 -2.20
CA ASN A 51 8.70 4.06 -1.84
C ASN A 51 8.59 3.05 -2.99
N PHE A 52 8.41 3.54 -4.22
CA PHE A 52 8.31 2.66 -5.39
C PHE A 52 9.63 1.92 -5.65
N ARG A 53 10.76 2.63 -5.63
CA ARG A 53 12.08 2.01 -5.80
C ARG A 53 12.40 1.00 -4.70
N PHE A 54 12.03 1.29 -3.46
CA PHE A 54 12.18 0.35 -2.35
C PHE A 54 11.38 -0.93 -2.59
N GLY A 55 10.11 -0.81 -3.01
CA GLY A 55 9.28 -1.96 -3.35
C GLY A 55 9.83 -2.78 -4.53
N LEU A 56 10.43 -2.12 -5.53
CA LEU A 56 11.11 -2.80 -6.65
C LEU A 56 12.32 -3.60 -6.18
N ALA A 57 13.22 -3.00 -5.38
CA ALA A 57 14.38 -3.69 -4.84
C ALA A 57 13.96 -4.90 -3.98
N LEU A 58 12.95 -4.71 -3.11
CA LEU A 58 12.38 -5.76 -2.29
C LEU A 58 11.83 -6.92 -3.13
N GLY A 59 11.10 -6.62 -4.21
CA GLY A 59 10.57 -7.61 -5.14
C GLY A 59 11.65 -8.34 -5.96
N ALA A 60 12.78 -7.69 -6.23
CA ALA A 60 13.94 -8.26 -6.90
C ALA A 60 14.87 -9.05 -5.95
N GLY A 61 14.66 -8.97 -4.63
CA GLY A 61 15.57 -9.54 -3.64
C GLY A 61 16.90 -8.77 -3.52
N GLU A 62 16.90 -7.50 -3.92
CA GLU A 62 18.07 -6.62 -3.90
C GLU A 62 18.13 -5.80 -2.59
N SER A 63 19.35 -5.43 -2.19
CA SER A 63 19.54 -4.49 -1.08
C SER A 63 19.10 -3.08 -1.48
N PHE A 64 18.57 -2.32 -0.52
CA PHE A 64 18.22 -0.91 -0.70
C PHE A 64 19.07 -0.03 0.22
N ASP A 65 19.41 1.18 -0.22
CA ASP A 65 20.21 2.12 0.56
C ASP A 65 19.49 2.54 1.85
N ALA A 66 20.08 2.19 2.99
CA ALA A 66 19.55 2.51 4.32
C ALA A 66 19.56 4.02 4.65
N GLY A 67 20.35 4.83 3.92
CA GLY A 67 20.34 6.29 4.04
C GLY A 67 19.13 6.95 3.38
N VAL A 68 18.38 6.23 2.54
CA VAL A 68 17.19 6.75 1.86
C VAL A 68 15.96 6.51 2.72
N THR A 69 15.32 7.58 3.17
CA THR A 69 14.06 7.50 3.93
C THR A 69 12.93 6.94 3.08
N VAL A 70 12.34 5.83 3.53
CA VAL A 70 11.16 5.18 2.95
C VAL A 70 10.02 5.28 3.94
N GLU A 71 9.23 6.35 3.83
CA GLU A 71 8.14 6.64 4.76
C GLU A 71 7.04 5.58 4.72
N GLY A 72 6.75 5.00 3.56
CA GLY A 72 5.68 4.02 3.38
C GLY A 72 5.85 2.76 4.23
N ALA A 73 7.10 2.34 4.48
CA ALA A 73 7.42 1.20 5.35
C ALA A 73 6.96 1.44 6.80
N ALA A 74 7.35 2.59 7.37
CA ALA A 74 6.95 2.97 8.71
C ALA A 74 5.45 3.23 8.81
N THR A 75 4.88 3.93 7.82
CA THR A 75 3.46 4.26 7.76
C THR A 75 2.59 3.00 7.69
N ALA A 76 2.97 1.99 6.91
CA ALA A 76 2.25 0.72 6.86
C ALA A 76 2.19 0.03 8.24
N GLY A 77 3.32 0.02 8.97
CA GLY A 77 3.38 -0.52 10.33
C GLY A 77 2.51 0.24 11.34
N ALA A 78 2.37 1.56 11.17
CA ALA A 78 1.57 2.42 12.04
C ALA A 78 0.07 2.41 11.70
N ALA A 79 -0.30 2.22 10.43
CA ALA A 79 -1.69 2.26 9.96
C ALA A 79 -2.53 1.11 10.52
N GLY A 80 -1.99 -0.11 10.59
CA GLY A 80 -2.71 -1.29 11.09
C GLY A 80 -3.26 -1.13 12.52
N PRO A 81 -2.45 -0.71 13.52
CA PRO A 81 -2.95 -0.40 14.86
C PRO A 81 -4.07 0.63 14.90
N VAL A 82 -3.99 1.70 14.09
CA VAL A 82 -5.04 2.73 14.02
C VAL A 82 -6.31 2.13 13.42
N ALA A 83 -6.20 1.40 12.32
CA ALA A 83 -7.33 0.80 11.64
C ALA A 83 -8.08 -0.22 12.52
N ARG A 84 -7.34 -1.04 13.28
CA ARG A 84 -7.94 -1.99 14.24
C ARG A 84 -8.77 -1.29 15.32
N ARG A 85 -8.32 -0.15 15.84
CA ARG A 85 -9.08 0.64 16.84
C ARG A 85 -10.38 1.20 16.26
N LEU A 86 -10.43 1.41 14.94
CA LEU A 86 -11.58 1.92 14.21
C LEU A 86 -12.44 0.83 13.57
N GLY A 87 -12.07 -0.46 13.70
CA GLY A 87 -12.77 -1.56 13.05
C GLY A 87 -12.63 -1.58 11.52
N VAL A 88 -11.54 -1.02 10.97
CA VAL A 88 -11.29 -0.92 9.52
C VAL A 88 -10.24 -1.95 9.09
N ASP A 89 -10.52 -2.68 8.01
CA ASP A 89 -9.59 -3.63 7.38
C ASP A 89 -8.66 -2.93 6.37
N LEU A 90 -7.34 -3.11 6.56
CA LEU A 90 -6.27 -2.63 5.65
C LEU A 90 -5.33 -3.75 5.17
N PRO A 91 -5.83 -4.75 4.44
CA PRO A 91 -5.05 -5.94 4.10
C PRO A 91 -3.81 -5.68 3.23
N ILE A 92 -3.81 -4.68 2.35
CA ILE A 92 -2.62 -4.31 1.59
C ILE A 92 -1.61 -3.65 2.51
N ALA A 93 -2.02 -2.70 3.36
CA ALA A 93 -1.11 -2.07 4.31
C ALA A 93 -0.52 -3.09 5.30
N ASP A 94 -1.34 -3.99 5.83
CA ASP A 94 -0.89 -5.07 6.73
C ASP A 94 0.09 -6.01 6.02
N MET A 95 -0.15 -6.36 4.76
CA MET A 95 0.77 -7.19 3.97
C MET A 95 2.10 -6.48 3.72
N VAL A 96 2.09 -5.19 3.39
CA VAL A 96 3.31 -4.39 3.24
C VAL A 96 4.08 -4.34 4.57
N ALA A 97 3.41 -4.12 5.69
CA ALA A 97 4.04 -4.12 7.01
C ALA A 97 4.65 -5.48 7.36
N ALA A 98 3.96 -6.59 7.03
CA ALA A 98 4.48 -7.94 7.23
C ALA A 98 5.70 -8.24 6.36
N LEU A 99 5.67 -7.81 5.09
CA LEU A 99 6.76 -8.02 4.13
C LEU A 99 8.02 -7.24 4.55
N VAL A 100 7.86 -5.95 4.88
CA VAL A 100 8.96 -5.11 5.37
C VAL A 100 9.51 -5.61 6.70
N GLY A 101 8.64 -6.11 7.57
CA GLY A 101 9.03 -6.70 8.86
C GLY A 101 9.62 -8.12 8.75
N GLY A 102 9.79 -8.67 7.54
CA GLY A 102 10.35 -10.01 7.33
C GLY A 102 9.47 -11.16 7.81
N LYS A 103 8.17 -10.92 8.05
CA LYS A 103 7.22 -11.93 8.54
C LYS A 103 6.67 -12.82 7.42
N VAL A 104 6.72 -12.33 6.18
CA VAL A 104 6.30 -13.04 4.97
C VAL A 104 7.31 -12.78 3.86
N SER A 105 7.44 -13.72 2.94
CA SER A 105 8.25 -13.56 1.73
C SER A 105 7.46 -12.88 0.60
N VAL A 106 8.16 -12.34 -0.40
CA VAL A 106 7.53 -11.72 -1.59
C VAL A 106 6.57 -12.69 -2.31
N PRO A 107 6.93 -13.97 -2.57
CA PRO A 107 6.01 -14.93 -3.18
C PRO A 107 4.73 -15.13 -2.37
N GLN A 108 4.85 -15.28 -1.04
CA GLN A 108 3.69 -15.42 -0.15
C GLN A 108 2.79 -14.18 -0.17
N ALA A 109 3.37 -12.98 -0.19
CA ALA A 109 2.62 -11.74 -0.26
C ALA A 109 1.87 -11.60 -1.58
N VAL A 110 2.52 -11.93 -2.71
CA VAL A 110 1.89 -11.91 -4.04
C VAL A 110 0.72 -12.88 -4.10
N GLU A 111 0.92 -14.12 -3.63
CA GLU A 111 -0.12 -15.13 -3.59
C GLU A 111 -1.31 -14.67 -2.74
N ALA A 112 -1.07 -14.18 -1.52
CA ALA A 112 -2.12 -13.70 -0.63
C ALA A 112 -2.89 -12.50 -1.19
N LEU A 113 -2.21 -11.58 -1.88
CA LEU A 113 -2.85 -10.41 -2.48
C LEU A 113 -3.68 -10.78 -3.72
N LEU A 114 -3.20 -11.70 -4.57
CA LEU A 114 -3.88 -12.09 -5.81
C LEU A 114 -5.00 -13.14 -5.61
N SER A 115 -4.87 -14.00 -4.61
CA SER A 115 -5.88 -15.04 -4.29
C SER A 115 -7.11 -14.51 -3.58
N ARG A 116 -7.05 -13.28 -3.03
CA ARG A 116 -8.19 -12.69 -2.34
C ARG A 116 -9.33 -12.42 -3.33
N PRO A 117 -10.53 -12.99 -3.12
CA PRO A 117 -11.66 -12.73 -4.00
C PRO A 117 -11.97 -11.24 -4.03
N LEU A 118 -12.19 -10.71 -5.23
CA LEU A 118 -12.76 -9.38 -5.42
C LEU A 118 -14.10 -9.35 -4.68
N LYS A 119 -14.18 -8.68 -3.53
CA LYS A 119 -15.47 -8.33 -2.94
C LYS A 119 -16.15 -7.39 -3.92
N LYS A 120 -17.47 -7.54 -4.13
CA LYS A 120 -18.24 -6.65 -5.01
C LYS A 120 -17.95 -5.19 -4.63
N GLU A 121 -17.53 -4.42 -5.63
CA GLU A 121 -17.39 -2.97 -5.56
C GLU A 121 -18.74 -2.30 -5.30
#